data_AF-A0A9J6FJF0-F1
#
_entry.id   AF-A0A9J6FJF0-F1
#
_cell.length_a   1.000
_cell.length_b   1.000
_cell.length_c   1.000
_cell.angle_alpha   90.00
_cell.angle_beta   90.00
_cell.angle_gamma   90.00
#
_symmetry.space_group_name_H-M   'P 1'
#
loop_
_entity.id
_entity.type
_entity.pdbx_description
1 polymer ?
#
loop_
_entity_poly.entity_id
_entity_poly.type
_entity_poly.pdbx_seq_one_letter_code
_entity_poly.pdbx_strand_id
1 'polypeptide(L)'
;MAYEAVAYLTLEGENGTRSTTLVSKQRVAPGKEITLARLELMACLLAGRLCGYILEALKQQPSNIYLRTDSTTALYWIHEDVGRWKQFARNRVTKIQRLADKCVCRHYPGRENPAREIPAMQLAKNAL
;
A
#
# COMPACT_ATOMS: atom_id res chain seq x y z
N MET A 1 9.62 7.46 -15.80
CA MET A 1 8.59 7.34 -14.73
C MET A 1 8.98 6.20 -13.79
N ALA A 2 8.71 6.36 -12.50
CA ALA A 2 8.95 5.37 -11.46
C ALA A 2 7.72 5.25 -10.56
N TYR A 3 7.69 4.23 -9.71
CA TYR A 3 6.66 4.02 -8.71
C TYR A 3 7.32 3.38 -7.47
N GLU A 4 6.83 3.72 -6.28
CA GLU A 4 7.44 3.29 -5.02
C GLU A 4 6.36 2.78 -4.05
N ALA A 5 6.80 2.11 -2.98
CA ALA A 5 6.00 1.95 -1.78
C ALA A 5 6.86 2.12 -0.53
N VAL A 6 6.29 2.72 0.52
CA VAL A 6 6.93 2.89 1.83
C VAL A 6 6.11 2.20 2.90
N ALA A 7 6.78 1.47 3.80
CA ALA A 7 6.19 0.78 4.94
C ALA A 7 6.68 1.39 6.25
N TYR A 8 5.77 1.72 7.15
CA TYR A 8 6.09 2.21 8.49
C TYR A 8 5.31 1.45 9.56
N LEU A 9 5.93 1.33 10.73
CA LEU A 9 5.31 0.82 11.96
C LEU A 9 5.02 2.00 12.88
N THR A 10 3.80 2.05 13.37
CA THR A 10 3.29 3.03 14.32
C THR A 10 3.02 2.33 15.64
N LEU A 11 3.55 2.91 16.72
CA LEU A 11 3.28 2.52 18.10
C LEU A 11 2.41 3.61 18.72
N GLU A 12 1.25 3.19 19.24
CA GLU A 12 0.33 4.05 19.98
C GLU A 12 0.46 3.73 21.47
N GLY A 13 0.79 4.73 22.27
CA GLY A 13 0.89 4.61 23.73
C GLY A 13 0.57 5.92 24.42
N GLU A 14 0.66 5.94 25.76
CA GLU A 14 0.29 7.09 26.59
C GLU A 14 1.07 8.37 26.24
N ASN A 15 2.34 8.22 25.83
CA ASN A 15 3.20 9.32 25.42
C ASN A 15 2.99 9.79 23.97
N GLY A 16 1.86 9.40 23.37
CA GLY A 16 1.50 9.72 22.00
C GLY A 16 1.94 8.68 20.96
N THR A 17 1.81 9.07 19.70
CA THR A 17 2.05 8.19 18.54
C THR A 17 3.50 8.32 18.07
N ARG A 18 4.20 7.19 17.92
CA ARG A 18 5.56 7.13 17.34
C ARG A 18 5.53 6.29 16.07
N SER A 19 6.14 6.78 15.00
CA SER A 19 6.24 6.03 13.75
C SER A 19 7.69 5.83 13.32
N THR A 20 8.01 4.67 12.77
CA THR A 20 9.34 4.33 12.24
C THR A 20 9.19 3.68 10.88
N THR A 21 9.94 4.17 9.89
CA THR A 21 10.01 3.56 8.56
C THR A 21 10.75 2.23 8.67
N LEU A 22 10.13 1.16 8.16
CA LEU A 22 10.73 -0.16 8.11
C LEU A 22 11.44 -0.39 6.78
N VAL A 23 10.74 -0.09 5.67
CA VAL A 23 11.22 -0.35 4.31
C VAL A 23 10.67 0.70 3.36
N SER A 24 11.50 1.20 2.45
CA SER A 24 11.08 1.89 1.22
C SER A 24 11.57 1.09 0.02
N LYS A 25 10.77 1.05 -1.05
CA LYS A 25 11.14 0.36 -2.29
C LYS A 25 10.61 1.06 -3.52
N GLN A 26 11.52 1.58 -4.33
CA GLN A 26 11.21 2.19 -5.63
C GLN A 26 11.47 1.21 -6.79
N ARG A 27 10.71 1.33 -7.87
CA ARG A 27 10.92 0.62 -9.14
C ARG A 27 10.74 1.56 -10.32
N VAL A 28 11.65 1.46 -11.29
CA VAL A 28 11.49 2.15 -12.58
C VAL A 28 10.37 1.49 -13.37
N ALA A 29 9.55 2.29 -14.05
CA ALA A 29 8.50 1.78 -14.92
C ALA A 29 9.13 0.91 -16.03
N PRO A 30 8.64 -0.33 -16.24
CA PRO A 30 9.13 -1.15 -17.34
C PRO A 30 8.73 -0.47 -18.65
N GLY A 31 9.73 -0.15 -19.48
CA GLY A 31 9.57 0.70 -20.66
C GLY A 31 8.43 0.30 -21.59
N LYS A 32 7.87 1.33 -22.25
CA LYS A 32 6.60 1.47 -23.01
C LYS A 32 5.65 2.45 -22.30
N GLU A 33 4.78 3.11 -23.07
CA GLU A 33 3.76 4.03 -22.56
C GLU A 33 2.88 3.35 -21.49
N ILE A 34 3.15 3.68 -20.23
CA ILE A 34 2.35 3.29 -19.08
C ILE A 34 1.61 4.54 -18.60
N THR A 35 0.30 4.39 -18.39
CA THR A 35 -0.54 5.46 -17.85
C THR A 35 -0.30 5.65 -16.35
N LEU A 36 -0.56 6.85 -15.84
CA LEU A 36 -0.46 7.15 -14.41
C LEU A 36 -1.25 6.16 -13.54
N ALA A 37 -2.52 5.90 -13.89
CA ALA A 37 -3.35 4.94 -13.15
C ALA A 37 -2.74 3.53 -13.06
N ARG A 38 -1.99 3.10 -14.09
CA ARG A 38 -1.28 1.81 -14.05
C ARG A 38 -0.05 1.86 -13.15
N LEU A 39 0.67 2.99 -13.07
CA LEU A 39 1.76 3.18 -12.11
C LEU A 39 1.25 3.15 -10.68
N GLU A 40 0.17 3.87 -10.40
CA GLU A 40 -0.47 3.91 -9.08
C GLU A 40 -0.94 2.52 -8.62
N LEU A 41 -1.55 1.75 -9.53
CA LEU A 41 -1.93 0.36 -9.25
C LEU A 41 -0.69 -0.55 -9.00
N MET A 42 0.39 -0.34 -9.76
CA MET A 42 1.64 -1.10 -9.55
C MET A 42 2.30 -0.77 -8.21
N ALA A 43 2.23 0.49 -7.78
CA ALA A 43 2.69 0.90 -6.47
C ALA A 43 1.85 0.29 -5.34
N CYS A 44 0.52 0.24 -5.47
CA CYS A 44 -0.34 -0.48 -4.53
C CYS A 44 0.03 -1.97 -4.44
N LEU A 45 0.33 -2.61 -5.58
CA LEU A 45 0.82 -3.99 -5.61
C LEU A 45 2.20 -4.14 -4.94
N LEU A 46 3.08 -3.15 -5.08
CA LEU A 46 4.37 -3.13 -4.40
C LEU A 46 4.19 -3.01 -2.89
N ALA A 47 3.29 -2.13 -2.44
CA ALA A 47 2.92 -1.98 -1.03
C ALA A 47 2.36 -3.28 -0.44
N GLY A 48 1.40 -3.93 -1.12
CA GLY A 48 0.86 -5.22 -0.67
C GLY A 48 1.92 -6.33 -0.54
N ARG A 49 2.93 -6.35 -1.43
CA ARG A 49 4.05 -7.29 -1.32
C ARG A 49 4.97 -6.98 -0.15
N LEU A 50 5.27 -5.70 0.09
CA LEU A 50 6.01 -5.28 1.28
C LEU A 50 5.26 -5.64 2.55
N CYS A 51 3.93 -5.52 2.54
CA CYS A 51 3.06 -5.95 3.64
C CYS A 51 3.31 -7.41 4.00
N GLY A 52 3.08 -8.32 3.04
CA GLY A 52 3.27 -9.75 3.25
C GLY A 52 4.66 -10.07 3.79
N TYR A 53 5.70 -9.51 3.15
CA TYR A 53 7.09 -9.71 3.57
C TYR A 53 7.35 -9.25 5.01
N ILE A 54 6.84 -8.07 5.40
CA ILE A 54 7.04 -7.54 6.75
C ILE A 54 6.25 -8.36 7.77
N LEU A 55 5.00 -8.71 7.48
CA LEU A 55 4.16 -9.49 8.38
C LEU A 55 4.72 -10.90 8.62
N GLU A 56 5.33 -11.51 7.61
CA GLU A 56 6.05 -12.78 7.74
C GLU A 56 7.31 -12.65 8.61
N ALA A 57 8.00 -11.51 8.54
CA ALA A 57 9.21 -11.25 9.33
C ALA A 57 8.93 -10.85 10.80
N LEU A 58 7.73 -10.35 11.10
CA LEU A 58 7.37 -9.91 12.45
C LEU A 58 6.94 -11.08 13.34
N LYS A 59 7.63 -11.24 14.48
CA LYS A 59 7.26 -12.24 15.51
C LYS A 59 5.87 -12.00 16.11
N GLN A 60 5.46 -10.73 16.19
CA GLN A 60 4.17 -10.32 16.73
C GLN A 60 3.46 -9.44 15.69
N GLN A 61 2.26 -9.89 15.31
CA GLN A 61 1.44 -9.22 14.31
C GLN A 61 0.94 -7.85 14.82
N PRO A 62 0.88 -6.82 13.98
CA PRO A 62 0.23 -5.55 14.29
C PRO A 62 -1.26 -5.72 14.59
N SER A 63 -1.83 -4.85 15.42
CA SER A 63 -3.28 -4.83 15.69
C SER A 63 -4.05 -4.31 14.47
N ASN A 64 -3.48 -3.35 13.76
CA ASN A 64 -4.07 -2.78 12.54
C ASN A 64 -3.06 -2.72 11.40
N ILE A 65 -3.54 -2.96 10.19
CA ILE A 65 -2.75 -2.96 8.97
C ILE A 65 -3.50 -2.12 7.93
N TYR A 66 -2.85 -1.08 7.41
CA TYR A 66 -3.44 -0.16 6.45
C TYR A 66 -2.59 -0.09 5.17
N LEU A 67 -3.25 -0.24 4.03
CA LEU A 67 -2.67 0.06 2.72
C LEU A 67 -3.28 1.39 2.25
N ARG A 68 -2.46 2.42 2.12
CA ARG A 68 -2.90 3.78 1.78
C ARG A 68 -2.41 4.21 0.41
N THR A 69 -3.27 4.88 -0.33
CA THR A 69 -2.93 5.51 -1.60
C THR A 69 -3.70 6.82 -1.74
N ASP A 70 -3.08 7.81 -2.36
CA ASP A 70 -3.70 9.08 -2.77
C ASP A 70 -4.45 8.96 -4.10
N SER A 71 -4.25 7.88 -4.86
CA SER A 71 -4.98 7.58 -6.08
C SER A 71 -6.37 7.03 -5.76
N THR A 72 -7.38 7.88 -5.96
CA THR A 72 -8.78 7.46 -5.92
C THR A 72 -9.08 6.42 -7.00
N THR A 73 -8.42 6.50 -8.16
CA THR A 73 -8.59 5.53 -9.26
C THR A 73 -8.08 4.14 -8.87
N ALA A 74 -6.87 4.05 -8.32
CA ALA A 74 -6.31 2.77 -7.87
C ALA A 74 -7.13 2.19 -6.71
N LEU A 75 -7.54 3.03 -5.76
CA LEU A 75 -8.39 2.62 -4.64
C LEU A 75 -9.75 2.08 -5.12
N TYR A 76 -10.38 2.77 -6.07
CA TYR A 76 -11.63 2.33 -6.70
C TYR A 76 -11.46 0.96 -7.37
N TRP A 77 -10.38 0.76 -8.12
CA TRP A 77 -10.11 -0.56 -8.72
C TRP A 77 -9.92 -1.66 -7.69
N ILE A 78 -9.28 -1.37 -6.55
CA ILE A 78 -9.02 -2.33 -5.48
C ILE A 78 -10.30 -2.79 -4.76
N HIS A 79 -11.27 -1.89 -4.58
CA HIS A 79 -12.52 -2.19 -3.87
C HIS A 79 -13.59 -2.87 -4.73
N GLU A 80 -13.40 -2.94 -6.03
CA GLU A 80 -14.43 -3.35 -6.97
C GLU A 80 -14.18 -4.73 -7.58
N ASP A 81 -15.25 -5.34 -8.10
CA ASP A 81 -15.15 -6.66 -8.73
C ASP A 81 -14.24 -6.59 -9.98
N VAL A 82 -13.29 -7.53 -10.02
CA VAL A 82 -12.28 -7.66 -11.06
C VAL A 82 -12.83 -8.05 -12.43
N GLY A 83 -14.07 -8.55 -12.49
CA GLY A 83 -14.74 -9.02 -13.71
C GLY A 83 -14.85 -7.96 -14.80
N ARG A 84 -14.97 -6.68 -14.45
CA ARG A 84 -15.12 -5.58 -15.43
C ARG A 84 -13.79 -5.00 -15.94
N TRP A 85 -12.65 -5.37 -15.34
CA TRP A 85 -11.36 -4.78 -15.69
C TRP A 85 -10.64 -5.50 -16.84
N LYS A 86 -9.91 -4.73 -17.65
CA LYS A 86 -8.96 -5.27 -18.63
C LYS A 86 -7.88 -6.10 -17.91
N GLN A 87 -7.34 -7.11 -18.61
CA GLN A 87 -6.43 -8.12 -18.05
C GLN A 87 -5.30 -7.55 -17.17
N PHE A 88 -4.67 -6.44 -17.57
CA PHE A 88 -3.60 -5.81 -16.78
C PHE A 88 -4.06 -5.42 -15.37
N ALA A 89 -5.20 -4.72 -15.29
CA ALA A 89 -5.76 -4.22 -14.04
C ALA A 89 -6.36 -5.38 -13.25
N ARG A 90 -7.16 -6.24 -13.91
CA ARG A 90 -7.73 -7.46 -13.32
C ARG A 90 -6.69 -8.29 -12.56
N ASN A 91 -5.61 -8.69 -13.23
CA ASN A 91 -4.59 -9.56 -12.63
C ASN A 91 -3.88 -8.90 -11.43
N ARG A 92 -3.68 -7.59 -11.47
CA ARG A 92 -3.02 -6.85 -10.38
C ARG A 92 -3.96 -6.61 -9.22
N VAL A 93 -5.21 -6.23 -9.48
CA VAL A 93 -6.24 -6.07 -8.45
C VAL A 93 -6.47 -7.38 -7.72
N THR A 94 -6.65 -8.51 -8.43
CA THR A 94 -6.78 -9.83 -7.79
C THR A 94 -5.60 -10.15 -6.88
N LYS A 95 -4.38 -9.82 -7.30
CA LYS A 95 -3.19 -10.05 -6.47
C LYS A 95 -3.12 -9.09 -5.28
N ILE A 96 -3.52 -7.83 -5.45
CA ILE A 96 -3.60 -6.86 -4.35
C ILE A 96 -4.63 -7.32 -3.33
N GLN A 97 -5.85 -7.64 -3.75
CA GLN A 97 -6.92 -8.10 -2.86
C GLN A 97 -6.49 -9.32 -2.04
N ARG A 98 -5.79 -10.30 -2.65
CA ARG A 98 -5.23 -11.45 -1.93
C ARG A 98 -4.14 -11.07 -0.92
N LEU A 99 -3.26 -10.13 -1.27
CA LEU A 99 -2.18 -9.67 -0.38
C LEU A 99 -2.70 -8.75 0.73
N ALA A 100 -3.80 -8.06 0.47
CA ALA A 100 -4.42 -7.07 1.33
C ALA A 100 -5.61 -7.62 2.13
N ASP A 101 -5.80 -8.94 2.17
CA ASP A 101 -6.91 -9.60 2.87
C ASP A 101 -6.98 -9.23 4.36
N LYS A 102 -5.81 -8.98 4.98
CA LYS A 102 -5.68 -8.52 6.38
C LYS A 102 -5.55 -7.00 6.52
N CYS A 103 -5.65 -6.27 5.41
CA CYS A 103 -5.36 -4.85 5.36
C CYS A 103 -6.63 -4.04 5.11
N VAL A 104 -6.75 -2.89 5.75
CA VAL A 104 -7.77 -1.90 5.39
C VAL A 104 -7.21 -0.96 4.34
N CYS A 105 -7.73 -1.04 3.11
CA CYS A 105 -7.37 -0.14 2.02
C CYS A 105 -8.09 1.20 2.17
N ARG A 106 -7.33 2.31 2.31
CA ARG A 106 -7.92 3.66 2.50
C ARG A 106 -7.31 4.69 1.56
N HIS A 107 -8.12 5.70 1.23
CA HIS A 107 -7.62 6.91 0.61
C HIS A 107 -6.84 7.72 1.64
N TYR A 108 -5.74 8.32 1.22
CA TYR A 108 -5.00 9.28 2.04
C TYR A 108 -4.75 10.54 1.22
N PRO A 109 -5.29 11.71 1.62
CA PRO A 109 -5.12 12.94 0.87
C PRO A 109 -3.62 13.23 0.69
N GLY A 110 -3.19 13.49 -0.55
CA GLY A 110 -1.77 13.68 -0.84
C GLY A 110 -1.09 14.72 0.08
N ARG A 111 -1.79 15.77 0.52
CA ARG A 111 -1.26 16.81 1.44
C ARG A 111 -0.77 16.27 2.78
N GLU A 112 -1.39 15.20 3.27
CA GLU A 112 -1.06 14.58 4.56
C GLU A 112 -0.19 13.33 4.38
N ASN A 113 -0.05 12.84 3.14
CA ASN A 113 0.83 11.73 2.80
C ASN A 113 2.30 12.15 2.99
N PRO A 114 3.02 11.63 4.01
CA PRO A 114 4.47 11.89 4.13
C PRO A 114 5.24 11.36 2.91
N ALA A 115 4.61 10.52 2.08
CA ALA A 115 5.13 9.99 0.84
C ALA A 115 4.45 10.63 -0.39
N ARG A 116 4.18 11.94 -0.41
CA ARG A 116 3.32 12.69 -1.38
C ARG A 116 3.53 12.47 -2.90
N GLU A 117 4.41 11.59 -3.33
CA GLU A 117 4.51 11.12 -4.72
C GLU A 117 4.19 9.61 -4.89
N ILE A 118 3.82 8.90 -3.80
CA ILE A 118 4.03 7.45 -3.63
C ILE A 118 2.99 6.80 -2.66
N PRO A 119 2.40 5.63 -2.99
CA PRO A 119 1.59 4.83 -2.07
C PRO A 119 2.33 4.36 -0.81
N ALA A 120 1.67 4.49 0.34
CA ALA A 120 2.28 4.24 1.64
C ALA A 120 1.49 3.20 2.43
N MET A 121 2.18 2.39 3.23
CA MET A 121 1.60 1.34 4.06
C MET A 121 1.91 1.59 5.53
N GLN A 122 0.88 1.57 6.37
CA GLN A 122 0.97 1.79 7.81
C GLN A 122 0.61 0.52 8.57
N LEU A 123 1.45 0.12 9.51
CA LEU A 123 1.16 -0.91 10.51
C LEU A 123 1.00 -0.24 11.86
N ALA A 124 -0.05 -0.51 12.64
CA ALA A 124 -0.19 0.02 13.99
C ALA A 124 -0.19 -1.12 15.02
N LYS A 125 0.52 -0.92 16.13
CA LYS A 125 0.44 -1.75 17.33
C LYS A 125 -0.15 -0.93 18.47
N ASN A 126 -1.16 -1.48 19.13
CA ASN A 126 -1.68 -0.96 20.38
C ASN A 126 -0.77 -1.45 21.51
N ALA A 127 -0.34 -0.56 22.39
CA ALA A 127 0.29 -0.96 23.65
C ALA A 127 -0.76 -1.67 24.54
N LEU A 128 -0.36 -2.79 25.16
CA LEU A 128 -1.10 -3.45 26.24
C LEU A 128 -0.92 -2.67 27.54
#